data_AF-A0A970SRE6-F1
#
_entry.id   AF-A0A970SRE6-F1
#
_cell.length_a   1.000
_cell.length_b   1.000
_cell.length_c   1.000
_cell.angle_alpha   90.00
_cell.angle_beta   90.00
_cell.angle_gamma   90.00
#
_symmetry.space_group_name_H-M   'P 1'
#
loop_
_entity.id
_entity.type
_entity.pdbx_description
1 polymer ?
#
loop_
_entity_poly.entity_id
_entity_poly.type
_entity_poly.pdbx_seq_one_letter_code
_entity_poly.pdbx_strand_id
1 'polypeptide(L)'
;MDILKKTFDFGLGAAALSVEKLKCFADEMVSRGEMTSEDARKFVDDVSAKADEQKRSLNEWISEQISKMLQQAGAAEAAHVDRLEARIASLERRVAELSADVITRHPTDENKIGG
;
A
#
# COMPACT_ATOMS: atom_id res chain seq x y z
N MET A 1 8.61 8.69 11.18
CA MET A 1 8.87 9.77 10.20
C MET A 1 10.18 9.55 9.42
N ASP A 2 11.09 8.67 9.88
CA ASP A 2 12.41 8.50 9.26
C ASP A 2 12.42 7.91 7.85
N ILE A 3 11.38 7.17 7.44
CA ILE A 3 11.29 6.59 6.08
C ILE A 3 11.20 7.69 5.01
N LEU A 4 10.47 8.78 5.27
CA LEU A 4 10.32 9.91 4.34
C LEU A 4 11.63 10.68 4.21
N LYS A 5 12.35 10.87 5.32
CA LYS A 5 13.65 11.53 5.32
C LYS A 5 14.69 10.68 4.58
N LYS A 6 14.74 9.38 4.87
CA LYS A 6 15.63 8.43 4.17
C LYS A 6 15.32 8.33 2.67
N THR A 7 14.05 8.31 2.27
CA THR A 7 13.67 8.24 0.84
C THR A 7 14.01 9.54 0.11
N PHE A 8 13.87 10.69 0.78
CA PHE A 8 14.29 11.97 0.22
C PHE A 8 15.82 12.06 0.06
N ASP A 9 16.58 11.72 1.12
CA ASP A 9 18.04 11.70 1.09
C ASP A 9 18.58 10.70 0.04
N PHE A 10 17.93 9.53 -0.08
CA PHE A 10 18.25 8.53 -1.11
C PHE A 10 17.90 8.99 -2.52
N GLY A 11 16.76 9.66 -2.69
CA GLY A 11 16.35 10.22 -3.98
C GLY A 11 17.33 11.30 -4.46
N LEU A 12 17.80 12.15 -3.55
CA LEU A 12 18.82 13.16 -3.85
C LEU A 12 20.18 12.51 -4.19
N GLY A 13 20.60 11.50 -3.43
CA GLY A 13 21.85 10.78 -3.66
C GLY A 13 21.86 9.96 -4.96
N ALA A 14 20.75 9.29 -5.28
CA ALA A 14 20.59 8.56 -6.54
C ALA A 14 20.53 9.51 -7.75
N ALA A 15 19.89 10.68 -7.62
CA ALA A 15 19.89 11.69 -8.67
C ALA A 15 21.29 12.27 -8.93
N ALA A 16 22.12 12.38 -7.89
CA ALA A 16 23.52 12.80 -8.01
C ALA A 16 24.41 11.76 -8.73
N LEU A 17 24.03 10.48 -8.71
CA LEU A 17 24.71 9.37 -9.40
C LEU A 17 24.05 9.02 -10.74
N SER A 18 23.66 10.02 -11.53
CA SER A 18 23.12 9.78 -12.87
C SER A 18 24.17 9.22 -13.83
N VAL A 19 23.72 8.56 -14.91
CA VAL A 19 24.61 8.02 -15.97
C VAL A 19 25.51 9.12 -16.55
N GLU A 20 25.00 10.34 -16.71
CA GLU A 20 25.80 11.50 -17.13
C GLU A 20 26.89 11.87 -16.13
N LYS A 21 26.61 11.80 -14.82
CA LYS A 21 27.60 12.07 -13.78
C LYS A 21 28.67 10.99 -13.73
N LEU A 22 28.29 9.73 -13.90
CA LEU A 22 29.23 8.61 -14.03
C LEU A 22 30.13 8.76 -15.26
N LYS A 23 29.57 9.15 -16.41
CA LYS A 23 30.33 9.41 -17.62
C LYS A 23 31.32 10.56 -17.42
N CYS A 24 30.87 11.66 -16.83
CA CYS A 24 31.73 12.82 -16.56
C CYS A 24 32.89 12.46 -15.62
N PHE A 25 32.61 11.63 -14.60
CA PHE A 25 33.63 11.13 -13.67
C PHE A 25 34.64 10.18 -14.37
N ALA A 26 34.15 9.29 -15.23
CA ALA A 26 34.99 8.40 -16.02
C ALA A 26 35.89 9.18 -16.99
N ASP A 27 35.33 10.18 -17.69
CA ASP A 27 36.08 11.06 -18.59
C ASP A 27 37.16 11.87 -17.85
N GLU A 28 36.90 12.30 -16.61
CA GLU A 28 37.89 13.00 -15.78
C GLU A 28 39.07 12.09 -15.41
N MET A 29 38.81 10.83 -15.06
CA MET A 29 39.89 9.86 -14.80
C MET A 29 40.71 9.54 -16.05
N VAL A 30 40.09 9.52 -17.24
CA VAL A 30 40.83 9.43 -18.51
C VAL A 30 41.72 10.65 -18.71
N SER A 31 41.20 11.86 -18.48
CA SER A 31 41.97 13.11 -18.61
C SER A 31 43.16 13.17 -17.63
N ARG A 32 43.04 12.52 -16.48
CA ARG A 32 44.12 12.39 -15.48
C ARG A 32 45.13 11.31 -15.83
N GLY A 33 44.86 10.50 -16.85
CA GLY A 33 45.68 9.34 -17.21
C GLY A 33 45.54 8.16 -16.25
N GLU A 34 44.52 8.17 -15.38
CA GLU A 34 44.24 7.12 -14.39
C GLU A 34 43.51 5.92 -15.03
N MET A 35 42.89 6.11 -16.20
CA MET A 35 42.27 5.03 -16.98
C MET A 35 42.30 5.31 -18.48
N THR A 36 42.14 4.27 -19.30
CA THR A 36 41.99 4.43 -20.75
C THR A 36 40.55 4.77 -21.12
N SER A 37 40.33 5.34 -22.31
CA SER A 37 38.97 5.58 -22.83
C SER A 37 38.16 4.30 -22.99
N GLU A 38 38.81 3.16 -23.20
CA GLU A 38 38.13 1.86 -23.26
C GLU A 38 37.65 1.42 -21.87
N ASP A 39 38.49 1.59 -20.85
CA ASP A 39 38.15 1.26 -19.46
C ASP A 39 37.02 2.14 -18.92
N ALA A 40 37.04 3.44 -19.26
CA ALA A 40 35.98 4.38 -18.90
C ALA A 40 34.61 3.93 -19.46
N ARG A 41 34.59 3.48 -20.72
CA ARG A 41 33.36 3.00 -21.37
C ARG A 41 32.84 1.72 -20.70
N LYS A 42 33.73 0.75 -20.45
CA LYS A 42 33.37 -0.48 -19.71
C LYS A 42 32.85 -0.16 -18.31
N PHE A 43 33.48 0.75 -17.60
CA PHE A 43 33.04 1.14 -16.25
C PHE A 43 31.60 1.68 -16.25
N VAL A 44 31.27 2.59 -17.17
CA VAL A 44 29.92 3.15 -17.27
C VAL A 44 28.91 2.07 -17.66
N ASP A 45 29.27 1.20 -18.61
CA ASP A 45 28.40 0.11 -19.07
C ASP A 45 28.14 -0.92 -17.95
N ASP A 46 29.17 -1.33 -17.20
CA ASP A 46 29.07 -2.29 -16.10
C ASP A 46 28.21 -1.75 -14.94
N VAL A 47 28.43 -0.47 -14.57
CA VAL A 47 27.64 0.19 -13.52
C VAL A 47 26.18 0.32 -13.97
N SER A 48 25.94 0.67 -15.22
CA SER A 48 24.58 0.79 -15.78
C SER A 48 23.85 -0.55 -15.80
N ALA A 49 24.51 -1.62 -16.27
CA ALA A 49 23.95 -2.96 -16.30
C ALA A 49 23.59 -3.46 -14.89
N LYS A 50 24.48 -3.21 -13.91
CA LYS A 50 24.23 -3.57 -12.51
C LYS A 50 23.09 -2.76 -11.90
N ALA A 51 22.99 -1.48 -12.23
CA ALA A 51 21.89 -0.63 -11.78
C ALA A 51 20.54 -1.10 -12.33
N ASP A 52 20.48 -1.49 -13.61
CA ASP A 52 19.26 -2.04 -14.22
C ASP A 52 18.80 -3.33 -13.55
N GLU A 53 19.74 -4.23 -13.23
CA GLU A 53 19.42 -5.47 -12.51
C GLU A 53 18.88 -5.20 -11.11
N GLN A 54 19.53 -4.30 -10.35
CA GLN A 54 19.06 -3.90 -9.03
C GLN A 54 17.69 -3.21 -9.09
N LYS A 55 17.44 -2.40 -10.11
CA LYS A 55 16.15 -1.74 -10.33
C LYS A 55 15.02 -2.74 -10.56
N ARG A 56 15.26 -3.80 -11.33
CA ARG A 56 14.27 -4.87 -11.55
C ARG A 56 13.92 -5.58 -10.25
N SER A 57 14.93 -6.06 -9.52
CA SER A 57 14.72 -6.74 -8.24
C SER A 57 14.00 -5.85 -7.21
N LEU A 58 14.35 -4.57 -7.15
CA LEU A 58 13.67 -3.60 -6.29
C LEU A 58 12.21 -3.41 -6.70
N ASN A 59 11.92 -3.26 -7.99
CA ASN A 59 10.55 -3.09 -8.49
C ASN A 59 9.67 -4.32 -8.19
N GLU A 60 10.21 -5.53 -8.35
CA GLU A 60 9.50 -6.77 -8.00
C GLU A 60 9.18 -6.81 -6.51
N TRP A 61 10.17 -6.51 -5.65
CA TRP A 61 9.97 -6.46 -4.21
C TRP A 61 8.92 -5.43 -3.81
N ILE A 62 9.00 -4.20 -4.33
CA ILE A 62 8.02 -3.14 -4.07
C ILE A 62 6.62 -3.59 -4.51
N SER A 63 6.50 -4.14 -5.71
CA SER A 63 5.21 -4.60 -6.25
C SER A 63 4.59 -5.69 -5.37
N GLU A 64 5.41 -6.63 -4.89
CA GLU A 64 4.94 -7.67 -3.99
C GLU A 64 4.51 -7.11 -2.63
N GLN A 65 5.25 -6.14 -2.06
CA GLN A 65 4.85 -5.49 -0.81
C GLN A 65 3.53 -4.72 -0.97
N ILE A 66 3.37 -3.96 -2.04
CA ILE A 66 2.12 -3.23 -2.33
C ILE A 66 0.96 -4.20 -2.51
N SER A 67 1.16 -5.29 -3.25
CA SER A 67 0.14 -6.33 -3.44
C SER A 67 -0.29 -6.95 -2.11
N LYS A 68 0.66 -7.31 -1.24
CA LYS A 68 0.38 -7.83 0.11
C LYS A 68 -0.39 -6.82 0.97
N MET A 69 0.01 -5.56 0.94
CA MET A 69 -0.70 -4.50 1.66
C MET A 69 -2.15 -4.32 1.16
N LEU A 70 -2.36 -4.32 -0.15
CA LEU A 70 -3.69 -4.21 -0.75
C LEU A 70 -4.58 -5.41 -0.41
N GLN A 71 -4.04 -6.63 -0.45
CA GLN A 71 -4.77 -7.83 -0.04
C GLN A 71 -5.16 -7.78 1.45
N GLN A 72 -4.23 -7.37 2.31
CA GLN A 72 -4.51 -7.22 3.74
C GLN A 72 -5.53 -6.13 4.02
N ALA A 73 -5.47 -4.99 3.30
CA ALA A 73 -6.44 -3.91 3.43
C ALA A 73 -7.83 -4.35 2.98
N GLY A 74 -7.95 -5.03 1.84
CA GLY A 74 -9.22 -5.57 1.34
C GLY A 74 -9.83 -6.63 2.28
N ALA A 75 -9.00 -7.52 2.83
CA ALA A 75 -9.44 -8.50 3.83
C ALA A 75 -9.91 -7.84 5.14
N ALA A 76 -9.23 -6.78 5.57
CA ALA A 76 -9.63 -6.01 6.76
C ALA A 76 -10.95 -5.25 6.54
N GLU A 77 -11.18 -4.73 5.33
CA GLU A 77 -12.43 -4.06 4.97
C GLU A 77 -13.61 -5.03 4.92
N ALA A 78 -13.43 -6.20 4.29
CA ALA A 78 -14.46 -7.25 4.27
C ALA A 78 -14.85 -7.71 5.68
N ALA A 79 -13.86 -7.96 6.55
CA ALA A 79 -14.13 -8.33 7.94
C ALA A 79 -14.86 -7.23 8.74
N HIS A 80 -14.64 -5.95 8.38
CA HIS A 80 -15.36 -4.84 8.98
C HIS A 80 -16.82 -4.80 8.53
N VAL A 81 -17.09 -5.05 7.24
CA VAL A 81 -18.43 -5.14 6.67
C VAL A 81 -19.21 -6.30 7.30
N ASP A 82 -18.63 -7.50 7.36
CA ASP A 82 -19.27 -8.68 7.97
C ASP A 82 -19.67 -8.41 9.43
N ARG A 83 -18.82 -7.72 10.19
CA ARG A 83 -19.09 -7.34 11.58
C ARG A 83 -20.24 -6.34 11.69
N LEU A 84 -20.35 -5.41 10.75
CA LEU A 84 -21.44 -4.45 10.71
C LEU A 84 -22.76 -5.14 10.35
N GLU A 85 -22.75 -6.03 9.36
CA GLU A 85 -23.92 -6.83 8.98
C GLU A 85 -24.43 -7.69 10.15
N ALA A 86 -23.54 -8.37 10.86
CA ALA A 86 -23.90 -9.16 12.04
C ALA A 86 -24.54 -8.30 13.16
N ARG A 87 -24.05 -7.05 13.34
CA ARG A 87 -24.65 -6.11 14.30
C ARG A 87 -26.03 -5.64 13.83
N ILE A 88 -26.20 -5.37 12.54
CA ILE A 88 -27.50 -4.98 11.96
C ILE A 88 -28.50 -6.12 12.16
N ALA A 89 -28.17 -7.35 11.80
CA ALA A 89 -29.03 -8.52 11.99
C ALA A 89 -29.42 -8.74 13.47
N SER A 90 -28.47 -8.53 14.41
CA SER A 90 -28.76 -8.60 15.84
C SER A 90 -29.74 -7.50 16.29
N LEU A 91 -29.57 -6.28 15.79
CA LEU A 91 -30.47 -5.17 16.10
C LEU A 91 -31.86 -5.39 15.49
N GLU A 92 -31.94 -5.84 14.24
CA GLU A 92 -33.20 -6.18 13.56
C GLU A 92 -33.97 -7.25 14.33
N ARG A 93 -33.28 -8.31 14.80
CA ARG A 93 -33.90 -9.36 15.62
C ARG A 93 -34.49 -8.81 16.91
N ARG A 94 -33.74 -7.94 17.60
CA ARG A 94 -34.21 -7.28 18.83
C ARG A 94 -35.40 -6.38 18.55
N VAL A 95 -35.40 -5.64 17.44
CA VAL A 95 -36.54 -4.81 17.03
C VAL A 95 -37.76 -5.68 16.72
N ALA A 96 -37.58 -6.82 16.04
CA ALA A 96 -38.66 -7.78 15.78
C ALA A 96 -39.24 -8.36 17.09
N GLU A 97 -38.40 -8.72 18.05
CA GLU A 97 -38.83 -9.21 19.37
C GLU A 97 -39.58 -8.11 20.16
N LEU A 98 -39.05 -6.89 20.19
CA LEU A 98 -39.67 -5.75 20.87
C LEU A 98 -41.00 -5.34 20.24
N SER A 99 -41.09 -5.33 18.91
CA SER A 99 -42.33 -5.03 18.19
C SER A 99 -43.39 -6.13 18.35
N ALA A 100 -42.97 -7.40 18.41
CA ALA A 100 -43.86 -8.50 18.77
C ALA A 100 -44.41 -8.34 20.21
N ASP A 101 -43.57 -7.92 21.17
CA ASP A 101 -43.96 -7.72 22.57
C ASP A 101 -44.87 -6.48 22.78
N VAL A 102 -44.81 -5.49 21.88
CA VAL A 102 -45.74 -4.35 21.85
C VAL A 102 -47.11 -4.76 21.29
N ILE A 103 -47.15 -5.64 20.30
CA ILE A 103 -48.42 -6.15 19.72
C ILE A 103 -49.16 -7.07 20.71
N THR A 104 -48.44 -7.86 21.52
CA THR A 104 -49.05 -8.75 22.54
C THR A 104 -49.59 -8.01 23.75
N ARG A 105 -49.14 -6.77 24.03
CA ARG A 105 -49.65 -5.93 25.13
C ARG A 105 -50.90 -5.13 24.78
N HIS A 106 -51.38 -5.17 23.53
CA HIS A 106 -52.59 -4.44 23.11
C HIS A 106 -53.67 -5.32 22.46
N PRO A 107 -54.21 -6.36 23.14
CA PRO A 107 -55.48 -6.94 22.76
C PRO A 107 -56.61 -6.15 23.45
N THR A 108 -57.26 -5.27 22.69
CA THR A 108 -58.70 -5.00 22.81
C THR A 108 -59.19 -4.31 24.10
N ASP A 109 -59.10 -2.98 24.15
CA ASP A 109 -59.99 -2.14 24.98
C ASP A 109 -61.35 -1.86 24.29
N GLU A 110 -61.67 -2.58 23.22
CA GLU A 110 -62.89 -2.39 22.42
C GLU A 110 -63.70 -3.67 22.23
N ASN A 111 -64.11 -4.36 23.31
CA ASN A 111 -65.33 -5.18 23.23
C ASN A 111 -65.95 -5.49 24.60
N LYS A 112 -66.68 -4.52 25.16
CA LYS A 112 -68.00 -4.72 25.81
C LYS A 112 -68.46 -3.43 26.49
N ILE A 113 -69.07 -2.56 25.70
CA ILE A 113 -70.21 -1.78 26.19
C ILE A 113 -71.44 -2.54 25.70
N GLY A 114 -72.19 -3.18 26.60
CA GLY A 114 -73.48 -3.80 26.28
C GLY A 114 -73.70 -5.18 26.90
N GLY A 115 -74.61 -5.24 27.88
CA GLY A 115 -75.14 -6.47 28.48
C GLY A 115 -75.33 -6.34 29.98
#